data_AF-A0A9C9MIL7-F1
#
_entry.id   AF-A0A9C9MIL7-F1
#
_cell.length_a   1.000
_cell.length_b   1.000
_cell.length_c   1.000
_cell.angle_alpha   90.00
_cell.angle_beta   90.00
_cell.angle_gamma   90.00
#
_symmetry.space_group_name_H-M   'P 1'
#
loop_
_entity.id
_entity.type
_entity.pdbx_description
1 polymer ?
#
loop_
_entity_poly.entity_id
_entity_poly.type
_entity_poly.pdbx_seq_one_letter_code
_entity_poly.pdbx_strand_id
1 'polypeptide(L)'
;MFSFGNKKEETNKALKIIKHYRMNQSCFVGRPNPSFQYMLVSGNAPSGRFTGEDCIRFNPSSAEVKYINGDWKIVDGSHWMFSFGSNESEARQSLAIIKKYGFNHTCYVGRPGPSFKYLRR
;
A
#
# COMPACT_ATOMS: atom_id res chain seq x y z
N MET A 1 9.58 -9.76 4.12
CA MET A 1 10.32 -9.17 5.26
C MET A 1 10.87 -7.84 4.79
N PHE A 2 10.65 -6.75 5.52
CA PHE A 2 11.08 -5.41 5.09
C PHE A 2 12.61 -5.29 5.16
N SER A 3 13.23 -4.79 4.11
CA SER A 3 14.68 -4.53 4.08
C SER A 3 14.92 -3.04 3.94
N PHE A 4 15.62 -2.49 4.92
CA PHE A 4 15.93 -1.06 4.98
C PHE A 4 17.40 -0.75 4.62
N GLY A 5 18.22 -1.78 4.36
CA GLY A 5 19.65 -1.63 4.14
C GLY A 5 20.32 -0.82 5.26
N ASN A 6 21.18 0.13 4.88
CA ASN A 6 21.89 1.02 5.81
C ASN A 6 21.08 2.29 6.19
N LYS A 7 19.79 2.36 5.87
CA LYS A 7 18.96 3.55 6.05
C LYS A 7 18.35 3.63 7.46
N LYS A 8 19.19 3.86 8.46
CA LYS A 8 18.80 3.89 9.89
C LYS A 8 17.60 4.80 10.19
N GLU A 9 17.51 5.96 9.55
CA GLU A 9 16.40 6.90 9.74
C GLU A 9 15.07 6.36 9.20
N GLU A 10 15.08 5.75 8.01
CA GLU A 10 13.89 5.13 7.43
C GLU A 10 13.44 3.93 8.27
N THR A 11 14.37 3.10 8.75
CA THR A 11 14.06 2.00 9.68
C THR A 11 13.36 2.50 10.95
N ASN A 12 13.93 3.55 11.57
CA ASN A 12 13.37 4.13 12.78
C ASN A 12 11.98 4.75 12.52
N LYS A 13 11.79 5.41 11.37
CA LYS A 13 10.50 5.98 10.98
C LYS A 13 9.47 4.87 10.75
N ALA A 14 9.82 3.82 10.02
CA ALA A 14 8.94 2.67 9.81
C ALA A 14 8.55 1.98 11.13
N LEU A 15 9.51 1.79 12.04
CA LEU A 15 9.24 1.24 13.37
C LEU A 15 8.28 2.11 14.18
N LYS A 16 8.46 3.43 14.16
CA LYS A 16 7.55 4.38 14.81
C LYS A 16 6.13 4.28 14.22
N ILE A 17 6.01 4.19 12.90
CA ILE A 17 4.72 4.04 12.20
C ILE A 17 4.03 2.73 12.58
N ILE A 18 4.75 1.59 12.52
CA ILE A 18 4.23 0.27 12.86
C ILE A 18 3.72 0.25 14.32
N LYS A 19 4.51 0.82 15.24
CA LYS A 19 4.13 0.94 16.66
C LYS A 19 2.95 1.88 16.88
N HIS A 20 2.93 3.04 16.24
CA HIS A 20 1.86 4.03 16.35
C HIS A 20 0.50 3.43 15.96
N TYR A 21 0.43 2.79 14.79
CA TYR A 21 -0.79 2.16 14.31
C TYR A 21 -1.07 0.78 14.94
N ARG A 22 -0.10 0.20 15.65
CA ARG A 22 -0.16 -1.17 16.20
C ARG A 22 -0.38 -2.22 15.12
N MET A 23 0.26 -2.05 13.96
CA MET A 23 0.19 -3.02 12.86
C MET A 23 0.74 -4.37 13.33
N ASN A 24 -0.06 -5.42 13.20
CA ASN A 24 0.28 -6.75 13.70
C ASN A 24 0.15 -7.86 12.64
N GLN A 25 -0.30 -7.52 11.43
CA GLN A 25 -0.48 -8.46 10.34
C GLN A 25 0.10 -7.88 9.06
N SER A 26 0.87 -8.71 8.33
CA SER A 26 1.35 -8.42 6.99
C SER A 26 0.69 -9.37 6.01
N CYS A 27 0.11 -8.80 4.96
CA CYS A 27 -0.70 -9.52 3.98
C CYS A 27 -0.22 -9.21 2.56
N PHE A 28 -0.40 -10.18 1.67
CA PHE A 28 0.21 -10.20 0.34
C PHE A 28 -0.79 -10.70 -0.70
N VAL A 29 -0.74 -10.15 -1.90
CA VAL A 29 -1.36 -10.68 -3.11
C VAL A 29 -0.25 -11.08 -4.06
N GLY A 30 -0.31 -12.31 -4.58
CA GLY A 30 0.76 -12.94 -5.33
C GLY A 30 1.86 -13.50 -4.42
N ARG A 31 2.30 -14.72 -4.69
CA ARG A 31 3.49 -15.35 -4.09
C ARG A 31 4.16 -16.22 -5.15
N PRO A 32 5.50 -16.37 -5.12
CA PRO A 32 6.44 -15.85 -4.13
C PRO A 32 6.77 -14.36 -4.27
N ASN A 33 6.48 -13.75 -5.42
CA ASN A 33 6.76 -12.35 -5.74
C ASN A 33 5.46 -11.52 -5.68
N PRO A 34 5.09 -10.98 -4.51
CA PRO A 34 3.82 -10.27 -4.34
C PRO A 34 3.76 -8.97 -5.15
N SER A 35 2.69 -8.80 -5.91
CA SER A 35 2.36 -7.55 -6.62
C SER A 35 1.72 -6.50 -5.72
N PHE A 36 1.12 -6.91 -4.60
CA PHE A 36 0.51 -6.01 -3.63
C PHE A 36 0.74 -6.47 -2.19
N GLN A 37 1.00 -5.50 -1.31
CA GLN A 37 1.28 -5.74 0.10
C GLN A 37 0.54 -4.71 0.94
N TYR A 38 0.03 -5.13 2.09
CA TYR A 38 -0.66 -4.25 3.03
C TYR A 38 -0.50 -4.75 4.47
N MET A 39 -0.80 -3.86 5.41
CA MET A 39 -0.74 -4.14 6.84
C MET A 39 -2.13 -4.01 7.45
N LEU A 40 -2.43 -4.81 8.47
CA LEU A 40 -3.66 -4.71 9.26
C LEU A 40 -3.35 -4.59 10.77
N VAL A 41 -4.38 -4.16 11.50
CA VAL A 41 -4.45 -4.06 12.95
C VAL A 41 -5.63 -4.91 13.41
N SER A 42 -5.35 -6.14 13.85
CA SER A 42 -6.35 -7.10 14.33
C SER A 42 -7.54 -7.22 13.37
N GLY A 43 -7.25 -7.47 12.09
CA GLY A 43 -8.23 -7.64 11.02
C GLY A 43 -8.76 -6.35 10.40
N ASN A 44 -8.34 -5.17 10.87
CA ASN A 44 -8.83 -3.87 10.38
C ASN A 44 -7.73 -3.05 9.70
N ALA A 45 -8.13 -2.10 8.86
CA ALA A 45 -7.20 -1.10 8.32
C ALA A 45 -6.59 -0.24 9.44
N PRO A 46 -5.29 0.08 9.41
CA PRO A 46 -4.74 1.18 10.18
C PRO A 46 -5.55 2.45 9.91
N SER A 47 -5.85 3.25 10.93
CA SER A 47 -6.67 4.46 10.78
C SER A 47 -6.11 5.64 11.56
N GLY A 48 -6.44 6.85 11.09
CA GLY A 48 -5.96 8.09 11.67
C GLY A 48 -4.64 8.56 11.06
N ARG A 49 -4.13 9.69 11.57
CA ARG A 49 -2.97 10.38 11.02
C ARG A 49 -1.72 10.11 11.85
N PHE A 50 -0.58 10.01 11.16
CA PHE A 50 0.75 10.05 11.79
C PHE A 50 1.46 11.35 11.39
N THR A 51 2.02 12.08 12.34
CA THR A 51 2.71 13.34 12.05
C THR A 51 3.96 13.11 11.21
N GLY A 52 4.10 13.86 10.12
CA GLY A 52 5.22 13.71 9.18
C GLY A 52 5.12 12.46 8.30
N GLU A 53 3.93 11.88 8.15
CA GLU A 53 3.67 10.84 7.15
C GLU A 53 3.77 11.40 5.73
N ASP A 54 4.23 10.55 4.81
CA ASP A 54 4.25 10.84 3.39
C ASP A 54 3.20 9.95 2.71
N CYS A 55 2.01 10.50 2.47
CA CYS A 55 0.86 9.77 1.98
C CYS A 55 0.23 10.44 0.77
N ILE A 56 -0.18 9.63 -0.20
CA ILE A 56 -1.03 10.03 -1.31
C ILE A 56 -2.45 9.57 -1.00
N ARG A 57 -3.37 10.52 -0.96
CA ARG A 57 -4.80 10.26 -0.82
C ARG A 57 -5.38 9.78 -2.15
N PHE A 58 -6.35 8.88 -2.06
CA PHE A 58 -7.16 8.42 -3.18
C PHE A 58 -8.57 8.10 -2.71
N ASN A 59 -9.50 7.98 -3.64
CA ASN A 59 -10.88 7.60 -3.37
C ASN A 59 -11.14 6.14 -3.78
N PRO A 60 -11.33 5.22 -2.81
CA PRO A 60 -11.58 3.81 -3.13
C PRO A 60 -12.90 3.58 -3.87
N SER A 61 -13.86 4.52 -3.83
CA SER A 61 -15.14 4.38 -4.53
C SER A 61 -15.02 4.60 -6.05
N SER A 62 -14.18 5.55 -6.47
CA SER A 62 -13.84 5.79 -7.88
C SER A 62 -12.65 4.97 -8.37
N ALA A 63 -11.93 4.28 -7.48
CA ALA A 63 -10.82 3.44 -7.87
C ALA A 63 -11.28 2.26 -8.75
N GLU A 64 -10.53 2.03 -9.84
CA GLU A 64 -10.83 1.03 -10.86
C GLU A 64 -9.57 0.35 -11.38
N VAL A 65 -9.73 -0.86 -11.92
CA VAL A 65 -8.68 -1.58 -12.64
C VAL A 65 -8.75 -1.20 -14.11
N LYS A 66 -7.64 -0.74 -14.68
CA LYS A 66 -7.51 -0.41 -16.11
C LYS A 66 -6.28 -1.06 -16.71
N TYR A 67 -6.40 -1.49 -17.97
CA TYR A 67 -5.26 -1.90 -18.77
C TYR A 67 -4.74 -0.70 -19.56
N ILE A 68 -3.52 -0.26 -19.27
CA ILE A 68 -2.94 0.95 -19.85
C ILE A 68 -1.50 0.64 -20.28
N ASN A 69 -1.19 0.86 -21.56
CA ASN A 69 0.15 0.69 -22.13
C ASN A 69 0.79 -0.66 -21.81
N GLY A 70 0.02 -1.76 -21.91
CA GLY A 70 0.53 -3.10 -21.66
C GLY A 70 0.49 -3.57 -20.20
N ASP A 71 0.00 -2.74 -19.28
CA ASP A 71 0.07 -2.97 -17.84
C ASP A 71 -1.31 -2.84 -17.16
N TRP A 72 -1.64 -3.81 -16.31
CA TRP A 72 -2.81 -3.75 -15.44
C TRP A 72 -2.51 -2.85 -14.24
N LYS A 73 -3.31 -1.79 -14.10
CA LYS A 73 -3.13 -0.78 -13.06
C LYS A 73 -4.40 -0.61 -12.24
N ILE A 74 -4.23 -0.21 -10.98
CA ILE A 74 -5.31 0.42 -10.21
C ILE A 74 -5.09 1.93 -10.30
N VAL A 75 -6.14 2.63 -10.72
CA VAL A 75 -6.14 4.08 -10.88
C VAL A 75 -7.30 4.71 -10.13
N ASP A 76 -7.15 5.98 -9.77
CA ASP A 76 -8.23 6.84 -9.28
C ASP A 76 -8.22 8.14 -10.12
N GLY A 77 -9.19 8.27 -11.02
CA GLY A 77 -9.17 9.31 -12.05
C GLY A 77 -7.91 9.22 -12.93
N SER A 78 -7.11 10.28 -12.96
CA SER A 78 -5.83 10.32 -13.68
C SER A 78 -4.66 9.77 -12.86
N HIS A 79 -4.83 9.49 -11.57
CA HIS A 79 -3.75 9.06 -10.69
C HIS A 79 -3.55 7.55 -10.77
N TRP A 80 -2.36 7.13 -11.20
CA TRP A 80 -1.94 5.74 -11.14
C TRP A 80 -1.40 5.41 -9.75
N MET A 81 -1.94 4.36 -9.14
CA MET A 81 -1.62 4.03 -7.76
C MET A 81 -0.76 2.77 -7.64
N PHE A 82 -1.11 1.74 -8.41
CA PHE A 82 -0.50 0.42 -8.37
C PHE A 82 -0.43 -0.14 -9.79
N SER A 83 0.61 -0.94 -10.04
CA SER A 83 0.90 -1.61 -11.31
C SER A 83 1.10 -3.10 -11.02
N PHE A 84 0.58 -3.95 -11.89
CA PHE A 84 0.51 -5.40 -11.71
C PHE A 84 1.12 -6.16 -12.90
N GLY A 85 1.67 -5.45 -13.89
CA GLY A 85 2.18 -6.02 -15.13
C GLY A 85 1.05 -6.70 -15.90
N SER A 86 1.28 -7.95 -16.30
CA SER A 86 0.30 -8.80 -16.97
C SER A 86 -0.75 -9.43 -16.03
N ASN A 87 -0.67 -9.20 -14.71
CA ASN A 87 -1.47 -9.94 -13.72
C ASN A 87 -2.82 -9.25 -13.41
N GLU A 88 -3.78 -9.36 -14.33
CA GLU A 88 -5.13 -8.80 -14.16
C GLU A 88 -5.84 -9.29 -12.88
N SER A 89 -5.76 -10.60 -12.61
CA SER A 89 -6.43 -11.23 -11.47
C SER A 89 -5.97 -10.63 -10.15
N GLU A 90 -4.65 -10.42 -10.00
CA GLU A 90 -4.08 -9.81 -8.80
C GLU A 90 -4.45 -8.33 -8.68
N ALA A 91 -4.55 -7.60 -9.80
CA ALA A 91 -5.04 -6.22 -9.80
C ALA A 91 -6.49 -6.14 -9.30
N ARG A 92 -7.37 -7.01 -9.79
CA ARG A 92 -8.78 -7.08 -9.36
C ARG A 92 -8.91 -7.50 -7.90
N GLN A 93 -8.14 -8.50 -7.46
CA GLN A 93 -8.09 -8.93 -6.07
C GLN A 93 -7.62 -7.79 -5.16
N SER A 94 -6.59 -7.05 -5.57
CA SER A 94 -6.05 -5.93 -4.79
C SER A 94 -7.05 -4.78 -4.70
N LEU A 95 -7.79 -4.47 -5.77
CA LEU A 95 -8.88 -3.49 -5.72
C LEU A 95 -9.99 -3.93 -4.76
N ALA A 96 -10.37 -5.21 -4.78
CA ALA A 96 -11.36 -5.75 -3.85
C ALA A 96 -10.89 -5.62 -2.39
N ILE A 97 -9.60 -5.87 -2.10
CA ILE A 97 -8.99 -5.67 -0.79
C ILE A 97 -9.03 -4.19 -0.38
N ILE A 98 -8.66 -3.28 -1.28
CA ILE A 98 -8.71 -1.83 -1.05
C ILE A 98 -10.12 -1.39 -0.65
N LYS A 99 -11.14 -1.85 -1.39
CA LYS A 99 -12.55 -1.53 -1.12
C LYS A 99 -13.02 -2.18 0.19
N LYS A 100 -12.68 -3.45 0.43
CA LYS A 100 -13.06 -4.20 1.64
C LYS A 100 -12.58 -3.52 2.92
N TYR A 101 -11.32 -3.08 2.96
CA TYR A 101 -10.73 -2.45 4.14
C TYR A 101 -10.92 -0.92 4.17
N GLY A 102 -11.48 -0.34 3.11
CA GLY A 102 -11.71 1.10 3.01
C GLY A 102 -10.41 1.91 3.01
N PHE A 103 -9.32 1.36 2.46
CA PHE A 103 -8.08 2.10 2.32
C PHE A 103 -8.30 3.33 1.43
N ASN A 104 -7.79 4.48 1.85
CA ASN A 104 -7.94 5.76 1.14
C ASN A 104 -6.63 6.58 1.13
N HIS A 105 -5.56 6.07 1.76
CA HIS A 105 -4.21 6.62 1.65
C HIS A 105 -3.20 5.50 1.39
N THR A 106 -2.29 5.76 0.46
CA THR A 106 -1.07 4.98 0.29
C THR A 106 0.08 5.78 0.85
N CYS A 107 0.83 5.21 1.79
CA CYS A 107 1.85 5.90 2.55
C CYS A 107 3.22 5.23 2.39
N TYR A 108 4.27 6.04 2.51
CA TYR A 108 5.63 5.68 2.15
C TYR A 108 6.63 6.12 3.22
N VAL A 109 7.72 5.36 3.35
CA VAL A 109 8.92 5.73 4.07
C VAL A 109 10.09 5.69 3.10
N GLY A 110 10.64 6.87 2.81
CA GLY A 110 11.66 7.09 1.79
C GLY A 110 11.03 7.11 0.38
N ARG A 111 11.30 8.14 -0.43
CA ARG A 111 10.96 8.15 -1.86
C ARG A 111 12.02 8.95 -2.63
N PRO A 112 12.37 8.56 -3.88
CA PRO A 112 11.91 7.36 -4.60
C PRO A 112 12.49 6.06 -4.01
N GLY A 113 11.86 4.91 -4.32
CA GLY A 113 12.31 3.60 -3.79
C GLY A 113 12.04 3.41 -2.29
N PRO A 114 10.76 3.36 -1.87
CA PRO A 114 10.40 3.26 -0.46
C PRO A 114 10.90 1.97 0.19
N SER A 115 11.46 2.09 1.38
CA SER A 115 11.82 0.95 2.23
C SER A 115 10.61 0.37 2.96
N PHE A 116 9.55 1.17 3.13
CA PHE A 116 8.28 0.71 3.67
C PHE A 116 7.11 1.40 2.96
N LYS A 117 6.14 0.60 2.52
CA LYS A 117 4.87 1.05 1.93
C LYS A 117 3.72 0.40 2.70
N TYR A 118 2.71 1.17 3.04
CA TYR A 118 1.50 0.70 3.72
C TYR A 118 0.27 1.48 3.25
N LEU A 119 -0.91 0.95 3.56
CA LEU A 119 -2.18 1.65 3.34
C LEU A 119 -2.85 1.91 4.68
N ARG A 120 -3.65 2.98 4.73
CA ARG A 120 -4.48 3.32 5.89
C ARG A 120 -5.82 3.94 5.47
N ARG A 121 -6.71 4.08 6.44
CA ARG A 121 -7.99 4.81 6.36
C ARG A 121 -7.90 6.19 7.00
#